data_AF-K1LB89-F1
#
_entry.id   AF-K1LB89-F1
#
_cell.length_a   1.000
_cell.length_b   1.000
_cell.length_c   1.000
_cell.angle_alpha   90.00
_cell.angle_beta   90.00
_cell.angle_gamma   90.00
#
_symmetry.space_group_name_H-M   'P 1'
#
loop_
_entity.id
_entity.type
_entity.pdbx_description
1 polymer ?
#
loop_
_entity_poly.entity_id
_entity_poly.type
_entity_poly.pdbx_seq_one_letter_code
_entity_poly.pdbx_strand_id
1 'polypeptide(L)'
;MNWDFTCKDCGINTNKGKTNFYAVTEELWKKHGVGQGMLCLECFRKRLGRDFKKEDFPPCYLNYFDNPVVREIINPTEEEVKSLLLKLEK
;
A
#
# COMPACT_ATOMS: atom_id res chain seq x y z
N MET A 1 2.41 -10.13 19.69
CA MET A 1 1.57 -9.02 19.20
C MET A 1 0.61 -9.59 18.17
N ASN A 2 -0.69 -9.62 18.45
CA ASN A 2 -1.68 -10.14 17.50
C ASN A 2 -2.12 -8.98 16.60
N TRP A 3 -1.63 -8.95 15.36
CA TRP A 3 -1.97 -7.88 14.41
C TRP A 3 -3.35 -8.16 13.81
N ASP A 4 -4.23 -7.16 13.84
CA ASP A 4 -5.54 -7.22 13.18
C ASP A 4 -5.40 -6.80 11.71
N PHE A 5 -5.41 -7.78 10.82
CA PHE A 5 -5.38 -7.60 9.37
C PHE A 5 -6.78 -7.44 8.75
N THR A 6 -7.80 -7.15 9.55
CA THR A 6 -9.16 -6.99 9.05
C THR A 6 -9.35 -5.58 8.50
N CYS A 7 -9.82 -5.47 7.26
CA CYS A 7 -10.26 -4.19 6.69
C CYS A 7 -11.39 -3.62 7.54
N LYS A 8 -11.21 -2.40 8.07
CA LYS A 8 -12.19 -1.79 8.98
C LYS A 8 -13.53 -1.42 8.34
N ASP A 9 -13.58 -1.33 7.02
CA ASP A 9 -14.82 -0.96 6.30
C ASP A 9 -15.62 -2.17 5.82
N CYS A 10 -14.97 -3.24 5.36
CA CYS A 10 -15.64 -4.37 4.71
C CYS A 10 -15.33 -5.74 5.30
N GLY A 11 -14.44 -5.83 6.30
CA GLY A 11 -14.16 -7.07 7.02
C GLY A 11 -13.25 -8.06 6.30
N ILE A 12 -12.77 -7.78 5.08
CA ILE A 12 -11.85 -8.70 4.40
C ILE A 12 -10.49 -8.76 5.11
N ASN A 13 -9.84 -9.91 5.08
CA ASN A 13 -8.46 -10.06 5.56
C ASN A 13 -7.48 -9.46 4.54
N THR A 14 -6.78 -8.39 4.90
CA THR A 14 -5.86 -7.64 4.02
C THR A 14 -4.52 -8.35 3.80
N ASN A 15 -4.16 -9.29 4.67
CA ASN A 15 -2.95 -10.09 4.54
C ASN A 15 -3.14 -11.32 3.63
N LYS A 16 -4.40 -11.70 3.36
CA LYS A 16 -4.70 -12.86 2.49
C LYS A 16 -4.33 -12.52 1.04
N GLY A 17 -3.33 -13.24 0.51
CA GLY A 17 -2.91 -13.11 -0.91
C GLY A 17 -2.09 -11.86 -1.22
N LYS A 18 -1.68 -11.07 -0.22
CA LYS A 18 -0.79 -9.89 -0.33
C LYS A 18 -1.28 -8.72 -1.20
N THR A 19 -2.41 -8.84 -1.90
CA THR A 19 -2.96 -7.78 -2.77
C THR A 19 -3.50 -6.58 -2.01
N ASN A 20 -3.83 -6.72 -0.72
CA ASN A 20 -4.40 -5.67 0.11
C ASN A 20 -3.48 -5.23 1.25
N PHE A 21 -2.24 -5.71 1.25
CA PHE A 21 -1.20 -5.25 2.16
C PHE A 21 -0.33 -4.25 1.40
N TYR A 22 -0.42 -2.97 1.73
CA TYR A 22 0.26 -1.87 1.04
C TYR A 22 0.54 -0.73 2.01
N ALA A 23 1.41 0.20 1.58
CA ALA A 23 1.63 1.46 2.28
C ALA A 23 1.19 2.62 1.38
N VAL A 24 0.64 3.67 1.98
CA VAL A 24 0.40 4.96 1.33
C VAL A 24 1.18 6.05 2.05
N THR A 25 1.26 7.24 1.48
CA THR A 25 1.89 8.39 2.15
C THR A 25 1.20 8.69 3.48
N GLU A 26 1.96 9.21 4.45
CA GLU A 26 1.44 9.55 5.78
C GLU A 26 0.33 10.60 5.69
N GLU A 27 0.45 11.57 4.77
CA GLU A 27 -0.57 12.59 4.52
C GLU A 27 -1.90 11.97 4.09
N LEU A 28 -1.86 11.04 3.13
CA LEU A 28 -3.07 10.36 2.67
C LEU A 28 -3.67 9.47 3.75
N TRP A 29 -2.85 8.76 4.52
CA TRP A 29 -3.35 7.95 5.63
C TRP A 29 -4.00 8.80 6.72
N LYS A 30 -3.41 9.95 7.08
CA LYS A 30 -3.99 10.89 8.06
C LYS A 30 -5.35 11.42 7.61
N LYS A 31 -5.52 11.68 6.31
CA LYS A 31 -6.73 12.29 5.76
C LYS A 31 -7.84 11.29 5.44
N HIS A 32 -7.49 10.11 4.92
CA HIS A 32 -8.44 9.14 4.37
C HIS A 32 -8.41 7.78 5.09
N GLY A 33 -7.48 7.55 6.02
CA GLY A 33 -7.36 6.29 6.75
C GLY A 33 -8.40 6.11 7.87
N VAL A 34 -8.13 5.13 8.73
CA VAL A 34 -8.97 4.77 9.90
C VAL A 34 -8.22 4.94 11.23
N GLY A 35 -7.08 5.64 11.22
CA GLY A 35 -6.19 5.73 12.37
C GLY A 35 -5.46 4.40 12.58
N GLN A 36 -5.96 3.57 13.50
CA GLN A 36 -5.40 2.26 13.81
C GLN A 36 -6.12 1.13 13.06
N GLY A 37 -5.34 0.25 12.43
CA GLY A 37 -5.85 -0.89 11.68
C GLY A 37 -5.54 -0.80 10.18
N MET A 38 -6.33 -1.49 9.37
CA MET A 38 -6.07 -1.68 7.95
C MET A 38 -7.30 -1.30 7.12
N LEU A 39 -7.07 -0.88 5.88
CA LEU A 39 -8.08 -0.78 4.82
C LEU A 39 -7.60 -1.56 3.61
N CYS A 40 -8.48 -2.31 2.96
CA CYS A 40 -8.18 -2.87 1.66
C CYS A 40 -8.05 -1.76 0.60
N LEU A 41 -7.39 -2.05 -0.53
CA LEU A 41 -7.17 -1.06 -1.60
C LEU A 41 -8.49 -0.44 -2.06
N GLU A 42 -9.53 -1.25 -2.22
CA GLU A 42 -10.82 -0.77 -2.72
C GLU A 42 -11.51 0.18 -1.73
N CYS A 43 -11.51 -0.12 -0.43
CA CYS A 43 -12.10 0.76 0.58
C CYS A 43 -11.31 2.06 0.72
N PHE A 44 -9.97 2.00 0.66
CA PHE A 44 -9.17 3.21 0.69
C PHE A 44 -9.37 4.07 -0.56
N ARG A 45 -9.48 3.46 -1.76
CA ARG A 45 -9.84 4.17 -3.01
C ARG A 45 -11.17 4.91 -2.90
N LYS A 46 -12.20 4.26 -2.34
CA LYS A 46 -13.51 4.89 -2.11
C LYS A 46 -13.41 6.10 -1.18
N ARG A 47 -12.64 5.99 -0.09
CA ARG A 47 -12.41 7.10 0.85
C ARG A 47 -11.57 8.23 0.24
N LEU A 48 -10.63 7.89 -0.63
CA LEU A 48 -9.81 8.84 -1.38
C LEU A 48 -10.64 9.64 -2.40
N GLY A 49 -11.69 9.03 -2.95
CA GLY A 49 -12.63 9.68 -3.87
C GLY A 49 -12.10 9.84 -5.30
N ARG A 50 -11.02 9.14 -5.64
CA ARG A 50 -10.42 9.09 -6.99
C ARG A 50 -9.65 7.79 -7.18
N ASP A 51 -9.26 7.49 -8.41
CA ASP A 51 -8.29 6.43 -8.68
C ASP A 51 -6.90 6.77 -8.13
N PHE A 52 -6.12 5.71 -7.91
CA PHE A 52 -4.77 5.81 -7.39
C PHE A 52 -3.79 6.37 -8.42
N LYS A 53 -2.77 7.05 -7.90
CA LYS A 53 -1.61 7.52 -8.65
C LYS A 53 -0.35 6.94 -8.04
N LYS A 54 0.72 6.89 -8.83
CA LYS A 54 2.03 6.40 -8.39
C LYS A 54 2.50 7.07 -7.10
N GLU A 55 2.30 8.39 -6.98
CA GLU A 55 2.76 9.20 -5.86
C GLU A 55 2.04 8.90 -4.54
N ASP A 56 0.90 8.19 -4.59
CA ASP A 56 0.18 7.79 -3.39
C ASP A 56 0.94 6.71 -2.60
N PHE A 57 1.84 5.99 -3.25
CA PHE A 57 2.56 4.85 -2.70
C PHE A 57 4.05 5.18 -2.48
N PRO A 58 4.53 5.24 -1.23
CA PRO A 58 5.94 5.48 -0.97
C PRO A 58 6.81 4.34 -1.52
N PRO A 59 8.08 4.63 -1.91
CA PRO A 59 9.02 3.64 -2.40
C PRO A 59 9.51 2.74 -1.25
N CYS A 60 8.81 1.62 -1.06
CA CYS A 60 9.13 0.62 -0.05
C CYS A 60 8.96 -0.80 -0.62
N TYR A 61 9.56 -1.79 0.06
CA TYR A 61 9.55 -3.17 -0.40
C TYR A 61 8.15 -3.71 -0.66
N LEU A 62 7.21 -3.40 0.25
CA LEU A 62 5.82 -3.84 0.17
C LEU A 62 5.15 -3.41 -1.14
N ASN A 63 5.28 -2.13 -1.50
CA ASN A 63 4.65 -1.55 -2.67
C ASN A 63 5.36 -1.94 -3.98
N TYR A 64 6.70 -2.03 -3.96
CA TYR A 64 7.49 -2.23 -5.16
C TYR A 64 7.71 -3.71 -5.51
N PHE A 65 7.65 -4.63 -4.54
CA PHE A 65 8.01 -6.04 -4.75
C PHE A 65 6.98 -7.05 -4.26
N ASP A 66 6.27 -6.79 -3.16
CA ASP A 66 5.41 -7.80 -2.53
C ASP A 66 3.94 -7.74 -2.98
N ASN A 67 3.42 -6.53 -3.25
CA ASN A 67 2.04 -6.33 -3.70
C ASN A 67 1.99 -6.12 -5.23
N PRO A 68 1.55 -7.12 -6.02
CA PRO A 68 1.53 -7.03 -7.48
C PRO A 68 0.56 -5.96 -7.99
N VAL A 69 -0.57 -5.74 -7.31
CA VAL A 69 -1.58 -4.74 -7.73
C VAL A 69 -1.02 -3.33 -7.58
N VAL A 70 -0.38 -3.04 -6.44
CA VAL A 70 0.25 -1.74 -6.22
C VAL A 70 1.45 -1.54 -7.15
N ARG A 71 2.22 -2.59 -7.41
CA ARG A 71 3.33 -2.53 -8.37
C ARG A 71 2.85 -2.18 -9.77
N GLU A 72 1.73 -2.71 -10.23
CA GLU A 72 1.12 -2.35 -11.51
C GLU A 72 0.70 -0.88 -11.58
N ILE A 73 0.16 -0.32 -10.48
CA ILE A 73 -0.21 1.10 -10.40
C ILE A 73 1.03 2.00 -10.43
N ILE A 74 2.07 1.63 -9.68
CA ILE A 74 3.32 2.40 -9.61
C ILE A 74 4.06 2.35 -10.95
N ASN A 75 4.05 1.19 -11.61
CA ASN A 75 4.81 0.90 -12.82
C ASN A 75 6.26 1.43 -12.71
N PRO A 76 7.07 0.90 -11.76
CA PRO A 76 8.35 1.49 -11.42
C PRO A 76 9.37 1.30 -12.54
N THR A 77 10.24 2.30 -12.74
CA THR A 77 11.35 2.20 -13.69
C THR A 77 12.44 1.27 -13.14
N GLU A 78 13.33 0.82 -14.02
CA GLU A 78 14.49 0.03 -13.59
C GLU A 78 15.38 0.78 -12.62
N GLU A 79 15.57 2.09 -12.81
CA GLU A 79 16.38 2.93 -11.92
C GLU A 79 15.77 3.01 -10.53
N GLU A 80 14.45 3.15 -10.42
CA GLU A 80 13.75 3.18 -9.14
C GLU A 80 13.88 1.85 -8.40
N VAL A 81 13.74 0.73 -9.13
CA VAL A 81 13.93 -0.62 -8.58
C VAL A 81 15.36 -0.81 -8.08
N LYS A 82 16.37 -0.48 -8.90
CA LYS A 82 17.79 -0.58 -8.54
C LYS A 82 18.12 0.28 -7.32
N SER A 83 17.63 1.52 -7.29
CA SER A 83 17.83 2.44 -6.17
C SER A 83 17.23 1.90 -4.87
N LEU A 84 16.05 1.28 -4.92
CA LEU A 84 15.41 0.73 -3.74
C LEU A 84 16.11 -0.54 -3.23
N LEU A 85 16.53 -1.44 -4.12
CA LEU A 85 17.32 -2.63 -3.75
C LEU A 85 18.62 -2.24 -3.04
N LEU A 86 19.36 -1.27 -3.58
CA LEU A 86 20.59 -0.75 -2.96
C LEU A 86 20.38 -0.14 -1.57
N LYS A 87 19.17 0.35 -1.27
CA LYS A 87 18.82 0.85 0.08
C LYS A 87 18.47 -0.27 1.05
N LEU A 88 18.02 -1.42 0.55
CA LEU A 88 17.64 -2.58 1.38
C LEU A 88 18.84 -3.48 1.74
N GLU A 89 19.93 -3.38 1.00
CA GLU A 89 21.19 -4.12 1.26
C GLU A 89 22.09 -3.46 2.31
N LYS A 90 21.72 -2.26 2.79
CA LYS A 90 22.44 -1.49 3.81
C LYS A 90 21.77 -1.59 5.17
#